data_AF-A0A133MAE8-F1
#
_entry.id   AF-A0A133MAE8-F1
#
_cell.length_a   1.000
_cell.length_b   1.000
_cell.length_c   1.000
_cell.angle_alpha   90.00
_cell.angle_beta   90.00
_cell.angle_gamma   90.00
#
_symmetry.space_group_name_H-M   'P 1'
#
loop_
_entity.id
_entity.type
_entity.pdbx_description
1 polymer ?
#
loop_
_entity_poly.entity_id
_entity_poly.type
_entity_poly.pdbx_seq_one_letter_code
_entity_poly.pdbx_strand_id
1 'polypeptide(L)'
;MTDSELKEISIELIYNYLNNPTLYPKNKIENMFKPAITILNKNLSEYFSINGCIKSESIGEESVTYKDNVDLESLILTIKYLLPDPKRRLGIVYC
;
A
#
# COMPACT_ATOMS: atom_id res chain seq x y z
N MET A 1 -5.47 -0.84 -15.04
CA MET A 1 -5.58 -1.84 -13.96
C MET A 1 -7.04 -2.14 -13.72
N THR A 2 -7.38 -3.40 -13.49
CA THR A 2 -8.74 -3.84 -13.19
C THR A 2 -9.02 -3.80 -11.69
N ASP A 3 -10.29 -3.68 -11.30
CA ASP A 3 -10.71 -3.69 -9.90
C ASP A 3 -10.30 -4.97 -9.16
N SER A 4 -10.20 -6.09 -9.88
CA SER A 4 -9.75 -7.38 -9.32
C SER A 4 -8.27 -7.34 -8.95
N GLU A 5 -7.41 -6.78 -9.82
CA GLU A 5 -5.97 -6.65 -9.55
C GLU A 5 -5.70 -5.69 -8.39
N LEU A 6 -6.42 -4.56 -8.32
CA LEU A 6 -6.30 -3.61 -7.21
C LEU A 6 -6.66 -4.24 -5.87
N LYS A 7 -7.72 -5.05 -5.87
CA LYS A 7 -8.18 -5.78 -4.69
C LYS A 7 -7.14 -6.79 -4.20
N GLU A 8 -6.49 -7.53 -5.09
CA GLU A 8 -5.43 -8.48 -4.71
C GLU A 8 -4.25 -7.75 -4.06
N ILE A 9 -3.81 -6.64 -4.66
CA ILE A 9 -2.74 -5.79 -4.11
C ILE A 9 -3.10 -5.28 -2.71
N SER A 10 -4.34 -4.80 -2.52
CA SER A 10 -4.83 -4.36 -1.21
C SER A 10 -4.77 -5.48 -0.17
N ILE A 11 -5.17 -6.69 -0.54
CA ILE A 11 -5.11 -7.86 0.36
C ILE A 11 -3.66 -8.20 0.71
N GLU A 12 -2.75 -8.17 -0.26
CA GLU A 12 -1.31 -8.41 -0.04
C GLU A 12 -0.66 -7.37 0.86
N LEU A 13 -0.97 -6.08 0.66
CA LEU A 13 -0.46 -5.00 1.51
C LEU A 13 -0.90 -5.18 2.96
N ILE A 14 -2.19 -5.47 3.19
CA ILE A 14 -2.71 -5.72 4.55
C ILE A 14 -2.10 -6.99 5.15
N TYR A 15 -1.97 -8.06 4.38
CA TYR A 15 -1.38 -9.32 4.84
C TYR A 15 0.07 -9.13 5.31
N ASN A 16 0.87 -8.43 4.51
CA ASN A 16 2.26 -8.13 4.82
C ASN A 16 2.40 -7.21 6.03
N TYR A 17 1.52 -6.21 6.13
CA TYR A 17 1.48 -5.30 7.28
C TYR A 17 1.20 -6.05 8.59
N LEU A 18 0.16 -6.89 8.61
CA LEU A 18 -0.25 -7.60 9.82
C LEU A 18 0.79 -8.63 10.27
N ASN A 19 1.54 -9.22 9.32
CA ASN A 19 2.66 -10.14 9.56
C ASN A 19 2.33 -11.26 10.58
N ASN A 20 1.09 -11.76 10.55
CA ASN A 20 0.61 -12.80 11.46
C ASN A 20 -0.37 -13.74 10.74
N PRO A 21 0.14 -14.71 9.97
CA PRO A 21 -0.69 -15.59 9.14
C PRO A 21 -1.58 -16.54 9.95
N THR A 22 -1.24 -16.79 11.22
CA THR A 22 -2.05 -17.64 12.11
C THR A 22 -3.36 -16.96 12.51
N LEU A 23 -3.33 -15.65 12.82
CA LEU A 23 -4.53 -14.89 13.16
C LEU A 23 -5.22 -14.30 11.92
N TYR A 24 -4.44 -13.91 10.91
CA TYR A 24 -4.93 -13.24 9.70
C TYR A 24 -4.48 -14.01 8.45
N PRO A 25 -5.05 -15.20 8.18
CA PRO A 25 -4.74 -15.93 6.96
C PRO A 25 -5.26 -15.14 5.74
N LYS A 26 -4.50 -15.18 4.64
CA LYS A 26 -4.75 -14.36 3.44
C LYS A 26 -6.19 -14.48 2.91
N ASN A 27 -6.75 -15.69 2.93
CA ASN A 27 -8.13 -15.97 2.49
C ASN A 27 -9.23 -15.35 3.37
N LYS A 28 -8.91 -14.88 4.58
CA LYS A 28 -9.87 -14.21 5.48
C LYS A 28 -9.73 -12.69 5.47
N ILE A 29 -8.62 -12.14 4.98
CA ILE A 29 -8.35 -10.70 5.01
C ILE A 29 -9.43 -9.90 4.30
N GLU A 30 -9.93 -10.41 3.16
CA GLU A 30 -11.02 -9.75 2.44
C GLU A 30 -12.24 -9.49 3.31
N ASN A 31 -12.70 -10.52 4.01
CA ASN A 31 -13.90 -10.45 4.83
C ASN A 31 -13.67 -9.68 6.13
N MET A 32 -12.46 -9.77 6.70
CA MET A 32 -12.11 -9.12 7.98
C MET A 32 -11.85 -7.62 7.83
N PHE A 33 -11.30 -7.18 6.70
CA PHE A 33 -10.84 -5.81 6.49
C PHE A 33 -11.48 -5.15 5.26
N LYS A 34 -12.71 -5.55 4.93
CA LYS A 34 -13.47 -5.03 3.79
C LYS A 34 -13.46 -3.50 3.66
N PRO A 35 -13.70 -2.71 4.74
CA PRO A 35 -13.64 -1.24 4.66
C PRO A 35 -12.24 -0.72 4.30
N ALA A 36 -11.20 -1.33 4.87
CA ALA A 36 -9.82 -0.96 4.63
C ALA A 36 -9.39 -1.26 3.19
N ILE A 37 -9.83 -2.41 2.64
CA ILE A 37 -9.63 -2.78 1.24
C ILE A 37 -10.35 -1.83 0.29
N THR A 38 -11.57 -1.40 0.63
CA THR A 38 -12.30 -0.41 -0.20
C THR A 38 -11.54 0.92 -0.28
N ILE A 39 -11.02 1.40 0.84
CA ILE A 39 -10.24 2.65 0.88
C ILE A 39 -8.91 2.48 0.13
N LEU A 40 -8.19 1.38 0.36
CA LEU A 40 -6.96 1.08 -0.38
C LEU A 40 -7.21 0.96 -1.88
N ASN A 41 -8.26 0.26 -2.32
CA ASN A 41 -8.58 0.13 -3.74
C ASN A 41 -8.84 1.50 -4.38
N LYS A 42 -9.53 2.40 -3.68
CA LYS A 42 -9.73 3.77 -4.16
C LYS A 42 -8.40 4.52 -4.26
N ASN A 43 -7.57 4.45 -3.22
CA ASN A 43 -6.25 5.11 -3.21
C ASN A 43 -5.30 4.52 -4.26
N LEU A 44 -5.34 3.21 -4.49
CA LEU A 44 -4.55 2.53 -5.53
C LEU A 44 -5.08 2.88 -6.92
N SER A 45 -6.40 2.94 -7.11
CA SER A 45 -7.00 3.39 -8.37
C SER A 45 -6.60 4.83 -8.69
N GLU A 46 -6.61 5.72 -7.69
CA GLU A 46 -6.10 7.09 -7.80
C GLU A 46 -4.59 7.07 -8.11
N TYR A 47 -3.78 6.27 -7.40
CA TYR A 47 -2.35 6.14 -7.64
C TYR A 47 -2.01 5.67 -9.07
N PHE A 48 -2.67 4.61 -9.56
CA PHE A 48 -2.41 4.04 -10.88
C PHE A 48 -3.09 4.81 -12.03
N SER A 49 -4.15 5.57 -11.76
CA SER A 49 -4.67 6.56 -12.72
C SER A 49 -3.74 7.78 -12.81
N ILE A 50 -3.05 8.11 -11.72
CA ILE A 50 -1.95 9.09 -11.67
C ILE A 50 -0.61 8.42 -12.07
N ASN A 51 -0.57 7.78 -13.25
CA ASN A 51 0.66 7.82 -14.07
C ASN A 51 1.12 9.28 -14.37
N GLY A 52 0.39 10.29 -13.87
CA GLY A 52 0.77 11.70 -13.72
C GLY A 52 1.68 12.04 -12.53
N CYS A 53 2.30 11.08 -11.84
CA CYS A 53 3.40 11.32 -10.88
C CYS A 53 4.76 11.54 -11.57
N ILE A 54 4.78 11.70 -12.90
CA ILE A 54 5.92 12.26 -13.62
C ILE A 54 5.86 13.77 -13.42
N LYS A 55 6.73 14.27 -12.54
CA LYS A 55 6.97 15.72 -12.47
C LYS A 55 8.04 16.06 -13.50
N SER A 56 7.77 17.10 -14.28
CA SER A 56 8.75 17.74 -15.16
C SER A 56 9.20 19.03 -14.49
N GLU A 57 10.49 19.17 -14.24
CA GLU A 57 11.06 20.39 -13.69
C GLU A 57 12.02 20.99 -14.72
N SER A 58 11.88 22.29 -14.97
CA SER A 58 12.69 23.01 -15.96
C SER A 58 13.87 23.68 -15.25
N ILE A 59 15.08 23.28 -15.61
CA ILE A 59 16.32 23.89 -15.13
C ILE A 59 17.01 24.54 -16.34
N GLY A 60 16.82 25.84 -16.50
CA GLY A 60 17.29 26.56 -17.69
C GLY A 60 16.52 26.13 -18.94
N GLU A 61 17.24 25.70 -19.98
CA GLU A 61 16.66 25.18 -21.25
C GLU A 61 16.37 23.68 -21.20
N GLU A 62 16.78 22.98 -20.14
CA GLU A 62 16.61 21.54 -20.00
C GLU A 62 15.37 21.19 -19.17
N SER A 63 14.66 20.15 -19.61
CA SER A 63 13.51 19.57 -18.91
C SER A 63 13.88 18.19 -18.40
N VAL A 64 13.87 18.00 -17.08
CA VAL A 64 14.08 16.68 -16.47
C VAL A 64 12.76 16.14 -15.94
N THR A 65 12.43 14.91 -16.31
CA THR A 65 11.29 14.19 -15.77
C THR A 65 11.75 13.21 -14.71
N TYR A 66 11.11 13.24 -13.54
CA TYR A 66 11.36 12.27 -12.47
C TYR A 66 10.05 11.75 -11.89
N LYS A 67 10.12 10.50 -11.42
CA LYS A 67 9.02 9.84 -10.73
C LYS A 67 9.09 10.22 -9.26
N ASP A 68 8.05 10.85 -8.75
CA ASP A 68 7.93 11.10 -7.31
C ASP A 68 7.80 9.73 -6.62
N ASN A 69 8.73 9.38 -5.73
CA ASN A 69 8.78 8.08 -5.06
C ASN A 69 7.68 7.99 -4.00
N VAL A 70 6.42 7.85 -4.43
CA VAL A 70 5.34 7.48 -3.52
C VAL A 70 5.47 6.00 -3.23
N ASP A 71 5.97 5.70 -2.04
CA ASP A 71 6.15 4.35 -1.53
C ASP A 71 4.79 3.68 -1.33
N LEU A 72 4.57 2.50 -1.93
CA LEU A 72 3.33 1.72 -1.75
C LEU A 72 3.12 1.36 -0.28
N GLU A 73 4.19 1.23 0.52
CA GLU A 73 4.07 1.05 1.97
C GLU A 73 3.44 2.28 2.64
N SER A 74 3.63 3.49 2.12
CA SER A 74 2.97 4.69 2.67
C SER A 74 1.45 4.65 2.50
N LEU A 75 0.93 3.93 1.50
CA LEU A 75 -0.52 3.75 1.34
C LEU A 75 -1.13 2.94 2.47
N ILE A 76 -0.41 1.98 3.07
CA ILE A 76 -0.92 1.24 4.23
C ILE A 76 -1.10 2.15 5.45
N LEU A 77 -0.27 3.19 5.58
CA LEU A 77 -0.37 4.14 6.69
C LEU A 77 -1.67 4.94 6.66
N THR A 78 -2.29 5.09 5.49
CA THR A 78 -3.60 5.77 5.35
C THR A 78 -4.74 4.99 5.99
N ILE A 79 -4.62 3.65 6.04
CA ILE A 79 -5.63 2.75 6.62
C ILE A 79 -5.19 2.11 7.94
N LYS A 80 -4.02 2.46 8.49
CA LYS A 80 -3.46 1.82 9.69
C LYS A 80 -4.41 1.86 10.89
N TYR A 81 -5.24 2.89 11.01
CA TYR A 81 -6.23 3.04 12.09
C TYR A 81 -7.42 2.08 11.97
N LEU A 82 -7.60 1.46 10.80
CA LEU A 82 -8.61 0.44 10.53
C LEU A 82 -8.05 -0.98 10.68
N LEU A 83 -6.76 -1.09 10.98
CA LEU A 83 -6.05 -2.35 11.12
C LEU A 83 -5.60 -2.52 12.58
N PRO A 84 -5.60 -3.75 13.11
CA PRO A 84 -4.95 -4.04 14.38
C PRO A 84 -3.45 -3.77 14.28
N ASP A 85 -2.83 -3.45 15.42
CA ASP A 85 -1.39 -3.21 15.48
C ASP A 85 -0.64 -4.42 14.92
N PRO A 86 0.32 -4.19 14.01
CA PRO A 86 1.05 -5.27 13.38
C PRO A 86 1.85 -5.99 14.46
N LYS A 87 1.93 -7.32 14.39
CA LYS A 87 2.77 -8.06 15.32
C LYS A 87 4.21 -7.66 15.00
N ARG A 88 4.81 -6.85 15.88
CA ARG A 88 6.22 -6.44 15.76
C ARG A 88 7.03 -7.71 15.51
N ARG A 89 7.82 -7.73 14.42
CA ARG A 89 8.89 -8.73 14.33
C ARG A 89 9.68 -8.56 15.63
N LEU A 90 9.70 -9.60 16.47
CA LEU A 90 10.64 -9.64 17.58
C LEU A 90 12.01 -9.55 16.91
N GLY A 91 12.58 -8.34 16.88
CA GLY A 91 13.92 -8.13 16.38
C GLY A 91 14.83 -9.01 17.21
N ILE A 92 15.60 -9.86 16.55
CA ILE A 92 16.71 -10.54 17.21
C ILE A 92 17.66 -9.41 17.61
N VAL A 93 17.64 -9.04 18.88
CA VAL A 93 18.68 -8.21 19.48
C VAL A 93 19.90 -9.11 19.56
N TYR A 94 20.85 -8.96 18.65
CA TYR A 94 22.19 -9.47 18.88
C TYR A 94 22.78 -8.64 20.01
N CYS A 95 22.86 -9.25 21.21
CA CYS A 95 23.72 -8.79 22.29
C CYS A 95 25.17 -9.14 21.95
#